data_AF-F8JFD0-F1
#
_entry.id   AF-F8JFD0-F1
#
_cell.length_a   1.000
_cell.length_b   1.000
_cell.length_c   1.000
_cell.angle_alpha   90.00
_cell.angle_beta   90.00
_cell.angle_gamma   90.00
#
_symmetry.space_group_name_H-M   'P 1'
#
loop_
_entity.id
_entity.type
_entity.pdbx_description
1 polymer ?
#
loop_
_entity_poly.entity_id
_entity_poly.type
_entity_poly.pdbx_seq_one_letter_code
_entity_poly.pdbx_strand_id
1 'polypeptide(L)'
;MKLAVIRQVQRVKVLQADRAEQEERARRAGLEAAAAAVETARANLERWREEMPRREAAIYDAIIGKLVDLEALDACKARVVELREHEALLAKRLQDAEGAATAAREALEFASQKLAHARRAVSKFDELVATLRAAELLDAEAKEDAELEEAAEAGHRVSKEGNEDEWDKAA
;
A
#
# COMPACT_ATOMS: atom_id res chain seq x y z
N MET A 1 -31.73 1.89 12.36
CA MET A 1 -30.52 2.36 13.10
C MET A 1 -29.28 1.49 12.83
N LYS A 2 -29.38 0.14 12.85
CA LYS A 2 -28.23 -0.76 12.67
C LYS A 2 -27.51 -0.64 11.31
N LEU A 3 -28.24 -0.54 10.20
CA LEU A 3 -27.63 -0.42 8.87
C LEU A 3 -26.86 0.89 8.66
N ALA A 4 -27.35 2.01 9.21
CA ALA A 4 -26.70 3.30 9.10
C ALA A 4 -25.31 3.31 9.76
N VAL A 5 -25.21 2.73 10.96
CA VAL A 5 -23.94 2.59 11.69
C VAL A 5 -22.96 1.70 10.91
N ILE A 6 -23.44 0.59 10.36
CA ILE A 6 -22.59 -0.34 9.60
C ILE A 6 -22.08 0.29 8.30
N ARG A 7 -22.92 1.05 7.58
CA ARG A 7 -22.48 1.84 6.42
C ARG A 7 -21.43 2.89 6.79
N GLN A 8 -21.55 3.52 7.96
CA GLN A 8 -20.54 4.46 8.43
C GLN A 8 -19.20 3.77 8.68
N VAL A 9 -19.22 2.58 9.30
CA VAL A 9 -18.00 1.78 9.50
C VAL A 9 -17.42 1.33 8.15
N GLN A 10 -18.24 0.87 7.21
CA GLN A 10 -17.83 0.50 5.85
C GLN A 10 -17.10 1.66 5.16
N ARG A 11 -17.64 2.89 5.23
CA ARG A 11 -16.97 4.09 4.67
C ARG A 11 -15.60 4.31 5.28
N VAL A 12 -15.45 4.15 6.59
CA VAL A 12 -14.14 4.24 7.26
C VAL A 12 -13.20 3.15 6.76
N LYS A 13 -13.69 1.92 6.53
CA LYS A 13 -12.87 0.83 5.98
C LYS A 13 -12.40 1.09 4.55
N VAL A 14 -13.26 1.65 3.70
CA VAL A 14 -12.89 2.06 2.34
C VAL A 14 -11.77 3.12 2.40
N LEU A 15 -11.94 4.16 3.22
CA LEU A 15 -10.90 5.19 3.39
C LEU A 15 -9.58 4.62 3.93
N GLN A 16 -9.63 3.61 4.79
CA GLN A 16 -8.42 2.91 5.27
C GLN A 16 -7.75 2.12 4.14
N ALA A 17 -8.52 1.47 3.27
CA ALA A 17 -7.99 0.74 2.11
C ALA A 17 -7.36 1.70 1.09
N ASP A 18 -8.01 2.83 0.80
CA ASP A 18 -7.48 3.86 -0.11
C ASP A 18 -6.14 4.42 0.39
N ARG A 19 -6.03 4.69 1.70
CA ARG A 19 -4.78 5.13 2.33
C ARG A 19 -3.70 4.06 2.25
N ALA A 20 -4.04 2.79 2.50
CA ALA A 20 -3.09 1.69 2.37
C ALA A 20 -2.61 1.51 0.93
N GLU A 21 -3.47 1.76 -0.06
CA GLU A 21 -3.12 1.72 -1.47
C GLU A 21 -2.19 2.86 -1.88
N GLN A 22 -2.44 4.07 -1.39
CA GLN A 22 -1.52 5.20 -1.57
C GLN A 22 -0.15 4.93 -0.93
N GLU A 23 -0.13 4.35 0.29
CA GLU A 23 1.11 3.95 0.96
C GLU A 23 1.88 2.90 0.14
N GLU A 24 1.20 1.85 -0.34
CA GLU A 24 1.83 0.81 -1.18
C GLU A 24 2.44 1.39 -2.46
N ARG A 25 1.71 2.25 -3.18
CA ARG A 25 2.24 2.93 -4.37
C ARG A 25 3.47 3.78 -4.06
N ALA A 26 3.44 4.52 -2.95
CA ALA A 26 4.58 5.32 -2.53
C ALA A 26 5.80 4.44 -2.18
N ARG A 27 5.59 3.29 -1.52
CA ARG A 27 6.67 2.34 -1.24
C ARG A 27 7.22 1.70 -2.50
N ARG A 28 6.38 1.41 -3.49
CA ARG A 28 6.80 0.87 -4.78
C ARG A 28 7.70 1.83 -5.53
N ALA A 29 7.29 3.10 -5.63
CA ALA A 29 8.12 4.15 -6.20
C ALA A 29 9.45 4.32 -5.43
N GLY A 30 9.41 4.20 -4.09
CA GLY A 30 10.62 4.19 -3.26
C GLY A 30 11.57 3.04 -3.56
N LEU A 31 11.05 1.82 -3.79
CA LEU A 31 11.86 0.67 -4.20
C LEU A 31 12.50 0.86 -5.57
N GLU A 32 11.76 1.39 -6.54
CA GLU A 32 12.29 1.71 -7.87
C GLU A 32 13.43 2.75 -7.80
N ALA A 33 13.23 3.81 -7.01
CA ALA A 33 14.27 4.82 -6.78
C ALA A 33 15.51 4.21 -6.09
N ALA A 34 15.33 3.34 -5.10
CA ALA A 34 16.44 2.66 -4.43
C ALA A 34 17.19 1.71 -5.38
N ALA A 35 16.48 0.99 -6.25
CA ALA A 35 17.10 0.15 -7.27
C ALA A 35 17.93 0.98 -8.26
N ALA A 36 17.41 2.12 -8.73
CA ALA A 36 18.16 3.04 -9.60
C ALA A 36 19.42 3.59 -8.91
N ALA A 37 19.36 3.85 -7.59
CA ALA A 37 20.52 4.28 -6.81
C ALA A 37 21.60 3.19 -6.71
N VAL A 38 21.21 1.92 -6.54
CA VAL A 38 22.14 0.77 -6.55
C VAL A 38 22.86 0.68 -7.90
N GLU A 39 22.12 0.73 -9.00
CA GLU A 39 22.73 0.66 -10.35
C GLU A 39 23.68 1.85 -10.60
N THR A 40 23.30 3.05 -10.17
CA THR A 40 24.16 4.23 -10.27
C THR A 40 25.43 4.08 -9.43
N ALA A 41 25.32 3.59 -8.19
CA ALA A 41 26.47 3.37 -7.32
C ALA A 41 27.42 2.29 -7.88
N ARG A 42 26.86 1.20 -8.42
CA ARG A 42 27.62 0.13 -9.07
C ARG A 42 28.38 0.65 -10.28
N ALA A 43 27.69 1.34 -11.19
CA ALA A 43 28.31 1.91 -12.38
C ALA A 43 29.44 2.90 -12.06
N ASN A 44 29.29 3.70 -11.01
CA ASN A 44 30.34 4.62 -10.55
C ASN A 44 31.57 3.86 -10.01
N LEU A 45 31.37 2.79 -9.25
CA LEU A 45 32.46 1.96 -8.73
C LEU A 45 33.18 1.21 -9.86
N GLU A 46 32.44 0.65 -10.81
CA GLU A 46 33.01 -0.04 -11.97
C GLU A 46 33.83 0.92 -12.83
N ARG A 47 33.27 2.08 -13.19
CA ARG A 47 34.01 3.12 -13.93
C ARG A 47 35.28 3.55 -13.20
N TRP A 48 35.21 3.72 -11.87
CA TRP A 48 36.38 4.04 -11.09
C TRP A 48 37.46 2.96 -11.19
N ARG A 49 37.08 1.69 -11.07
CA ARG A 49 37.98 0.54 -11.18
C ARG A 49 38.62 0.41 -12.56
N GLU A 50 37.87 0.71 -13.62
CA GLU A 50 38.40 0.76 -14.99
C GLU A 50 39.44 1.87 -15.17
N GLU A 51 39.21 3.04 -14.58
CA GLU A 51 40.13 4.18 -14.67
C GLU A 51 41.34 4.07 -13.72
N MET A 52 41.23 3.28 -12.66
CA MET A 52 42.20 3.24 -11.56
C MET A 52 43.62 2.87 -12.03
N PRO A 53 43.85 1.82 -12.87
CA PRO A 53 45.19 1.49 -13.36
C PRO A 53 45.87 2.65 -14.09
N ARG A 54 45.11 3.40 -14.91
CA ARG A 54 45.64 4.56 -15.65
C ARG A 54 46.02 5.70 -14.71
N ARG A 55 45.21 5.94 -13.67
CA ARG A 55 45.46 6.98 -12.66
C ARG A 55 46.66 6.64 -11.80
N GLU A 56 46.77 5.37 -11.38
CA GLU A 56 47.90 4.87 -10.60
C GLU A 56 49.20 4.90 -11.42
N ALA A 57 49.18 4.48 -12.69
CA ALA A 57 50.32 4.60 -13.60
C ALA A 57 50.80 6.05 -13.74
N ALA A 58 49.90 7.01 -13.94
CA ALA A 58 50.24 8.43 -14.04
C ALA A 58 50.89 9.00 -12.77
N ILE A 59 50.60 8.42 -11.60
CA ILE A 59 51.28 8.78 -10.34
C ILE A 59 52.72 8.26 -10.35
N TYR A 60 52.94 7.00 -10.72
CA TYR A 60 54.28 6.41 -10.74
C TYR A 60 55.17 6.93 -11.88
N ASP A 61 54.62 7.21 -13.06
CA ASP A 61 55.35 7.80 -14.20
C ASP A 61 56.01 9.15 -13.85
N ALA A 62 55.50 9.84 -12.82
CA ALA A 62 56.09 11.06 -12.33
C ALA A 62 57.49 10.83 -11.72
N ILE A 63 57.76 9.65 -11.13
CA ILE A 63 58.96 9.35 -10.35
C ILE A 63 59.82 8.20 -10.90
N ILE A 64 59.25 7.30 -11.69
CA ILE A 64 59.99 6.16 -12.26
C ILE A 64 61.18 6.66 -13.11
N GLY A 65 62.36 6.12 -12.85
CA GLY A 65 63.59 6.45 -13.58
C GLY A 65 64.17 7.84 -13.29
N LYS A 66 63.66 8.55 -12.28
CA LYS A 66 64.13 9.88 -11.88
C LYS A 66 64.74 9.83 -10.48
N LEU A 67 65.77 10.64 -10.26
CA LEU A 67 66.26 10.92 -8.91
C LEU A 67 65.27 11.89 -8.25
N VAL A 68 64.54 11.40 -7.25
CA VAL A 68 63.57 12.19 -6.48
C VAL A 68 63.97 12.20 -5.01
N ASP A 69 63.62 13.27 -4.30
CA ASP A 69 63.78 13.32 -2.86
C ASP A 69 62.73 12.47 -2.14
N LEU A 70 62.90 12.34 -0.82
CA LEU A 70 62.00 11.56 0.02
C LEU A 70 60.58 12.17 0.06
N GLU A 71 60.47 13.49 0.03
CA GLU A 71 59.19 14.20 0.09
C GLU A 71 58.33 13.91 -1.15
N ALA A 72 58.93 13.93 -2.34
CA ALA A 72 58.27 13.56 -3.59
C ALA A 72 57.82 12.09 -3.60
N LEU A 73 58.61 11.19 -3.02
CA LEU A 73 58.23 9.79 -2.87
C LEU A 73 57.05 9.61 -1.91
N ASP A 74 57.03 10.32 -0.79
CA ASP A 74 55.93 10.26 0.18
C ASP A 74 54.65 10.88 -0.38
N ALA A 75 54.74 11.98 -1.14
CA ALA A 75 53.62 12.55 -1.87
C ALA A 75 53.04 11.56 -2.90
N CYS A 76 53.89 10.80 -3.59
CA CYS A 76 53.44 9.73 -4.49
C CYS A 76 52.65 8.65 -3.73
N LYS A 77 53.14 8.17 -2.59
CA LYS A 77 52.42 7.19 -1.75
C LYS A 77 51.08 7.74 -1.27
N ALA A 78 51.05 8.98 -0.79
CA ALA A 78 49.83 9.63 -0.32
C ALA A 78 48.75 9.66 -1.42
N ARG A 79 49.12 10.02 -2.65
CA ARG A 79 48.19 10.03 -3.79
C ARG A 79 47.66 8.64 -4.14
N VAL A 80 48.47 7.59 -4.02
CA VAL A 80 47.99 6.20 -4.20
C VAL A 80 47.00 5.83 -3.09
N VAL A 81 47.29 6.21 -1.84
CA VAL A 81 46.36 6.02 -0.72
C VAL A 81 45.02 6.72 -0.98
N GLU A 82 45.03 7.97 -1.44
CA GLU A 82 43.81 8.72 -1.80
C GLU A 82 42.97 7.99 -2.87
N LEU A 83 43.60 7.36 -3.87
CA LEU A 83 42.88 6.56 -4.87
C LEU A 83 42.16 5.37 -4.24
N ARG A 84 42.79 4.70 -3.28
CA ARG A 84 42.22 3.55 -2.56
C ARG A 84 41.13 3.97 -1.58
N GLU A 85 41.30 5.10 -0.88
CA GLU A 85 40.28 5.67 -0.02
C GLU A 85 39.03 6.06 -0.82
N HIS A 86 39.21 6.63 -2.01
CA HIS A 86 38.09 6.95 -2.88
C HIS A 86 37.37 5.69 -3.39
N GLU A 87 38.09 4.62 -3.75
CA GLU A 87 37.47 3.33 -4.07
C GLU A 87 36.66 2.78 -2.88
N ALA A 88 37.22 2.82 -1.67
CA ALA A 88 36.55 2.38 -0.46
C ALA A 88 35.27 3.19 -0.18
N LEU A 89 35.29 4.50 -0.43
CA LEU A 89 34.11 5.36 -0.33
C LEU A 89 33.02 4.96 -1.34
N LEU A 90 33.37 4.67 -2.59
CA LEU A 90 32.42 4.23 -3.60
C LEU A 90 31.84 2.85 -3.27
N ALA A 91 32.66 1.92 -2.79
CA ALA A 91 32.23 0.61 -2.34
C ALA A 91 31.24 0.72 -1.16
N LYS A 92 31.54 1.58 -0.19
CA LYS A 92 30.63 1.88 0.92
C LYS A 92 29.29 2.45 0.44
N ARG A 93 29.30 3.38 -0.51
CA ARG A 93 28.07 3.93 -1.10
C ARG A 93 27.21 2.87 -1.79
N LEU A 94 27.83 1.91 -2.48
CA LEU A 94 27.12 0.78 -3.07
C LEU A 94 26.47 -0.08 -1.97
N GLN A 95 27.22 -0.43 -0.93
CA GLN A 95 26.72 -1.20 0.20
C GLN A 95 25.54 -0.48 0.89
N ASP A 96 25.65 0.82 1.13
CA ASP A 96 24.59 1.63 1.74
C ASP A 96 23.33 1.66 0.84
N ALA A 97 23.51 1.77 -0.48
CA ALA A 97 22.41 1.73 -1.45
C ALA A 97 21.71 0.36 -1.50
N GLU A 98 22.47 -0.74 -1.44
CA GLU A 98 21.94 -2.10 -1.39
C GLU A 98 21.16 -2.35 -0.09
N GLY A 99 21.66 -1.84 1.03
CA GLY A 99 20.94 -1.83 2.30
C GLY A 99 19.63 -1.07 2.21
N ALA A 100 19.63 0.13 1.63
CA ALA A 100 18.43 0.92 1.41
C ALA A 100 17.41 0.24 0.48
N ALA A 101 17.87 -0.41 -0.59
CA ALA A 101 17.00 -1.17 -1.49
C ALA A 101 16.35 -2.38 -0.80
N THR A 102 17.10 -3.05 0.07
CA THR A 102 16.57 -4.15 0.89
C THR A 102 15.49 -3.65 1.85
N ALA A 103 15.76 -2.57 2.60
CA ALA A 103 14.77 -1.96 3.48
C ALA A 103 13.53 -1.46 2.73
N ALA A 104 13.69 -0.89 1.53
CA ALA A 104 12.58 -0.46 0.68
C ALA A 104 11.71 -1.65 0.22
N ARG A 105 12.33 -2.81 -0.06
CA ARG A 105 11.62 -4.04 -0.43
C ARG A 105 10.77 -4.56 0.73
N GLU A 106 11.35 -4.63 1.93
CA GLU A 106 10.62 -5.04 3.14
C GLU A 106 9.46 -4.10 3.46
N ALA A 107 9.68 -2.78 3.31
CA ALA A 107 8.62 -1.78 3.50
C ALA A 107 7.48 -1.93 2.50
N LEU A 108 7.78 -2.24 1.23
CA LEU A 108 6.77 -2.51 0.20
C LEU A 108 5.99 -3.79 0.50
N GLU A 109 6.66 -4.85 0.93
CA GLU A 109 5.99 -6.09 1.32
C GLU A 109 5.02 -5.84 2.48
N PHE A 110 5.46 -5.14 3.52
CA PHE A 110 4.61 -4.78 4.65
C PHE A 110 3.40 -3.91 4.24
N ALA A 111 3.61 -2.92 3.37
CA ALA A 111 2.52 -2.08 2.85
C ALA A 111 1.52 -2.91 2.01
N SER A 112 2.02 -3.85 1.22
CA SER A 112 1.19 -4.77 0.42
C SER A 112 0.33 -5.67 1.31
N GLN A 113 0.90 -6.21 2.39
CA GLN A 113 0.17 -7.01 3.37
C GLN A 113 -0.93 -6.19 4.08
N LYS A 114 -0.63 -4.95 4.46
CA LYS A 114 -1.63 -4.02 5.02
C LYS A 114 -2.78 -3.74 4.05
N LEU A 115 -2.47 -3.47 2.78
CA LEU A 115 -3.47 -3.25 1.75
C LEU A 115 -4.37 -4.47 1.57
N ALA A 116 -3.79 -5.67 1.50
CA ALA A 116 -4.56 -6.91 1.42
C ALA A 116 -5.48 -7.09 2.64
N HIS A 117 -5.00 -6.79 3.84
CA HIS A 117 -5.83 -6.82 5.05
C HIS A 117 -6.97 -5.80 5.01
N ALA A 118 -6.68 -4.56 4.60
CA ALA A 118 -7.69 -3.50 4.48
C ALA A 118 -8.78 -3.84 3.45
N ARG A 119 -8.40 -4.39 2.29
CA ARG A 119 -9.34 -4.85 1.26
C ARG A 119 -10.24 -6.00 1.74
N ARG A 120 -9.69 -6.98 2.48
CA ARG A 120 -10.49 -8.03 3.13
C ARG A 120 -11.49 -7.45 4.13
N ALA A 121 -11.07 -6.44 4.90
CA ALA A 121 -11.98 -5.78 5.83
C ALA A 121 -13.13 -5.07 5.10
N VAL A 122 -12.86 -4.37 3.99
CA VAL A 122 -13.90 -3.77 3.14
C VAL A 122 -14.89 -4.82 2.65
N SER A 123 -14.40 -5.91 2.04
CA SER A 123 -15.27 -7.02 1.55
C SER A 123 -16.21 -7.55 2.63
N LYS A 124 -15.70 -7.77 3.85
CA LYS A 124 -16.52 -8.24 4.98
C LYS A 124 -17.65 -7.27 5.34
N PHE A 125 -17.40 -5.97 5.29
CA PHE A 125 -18.44 -4.97 5.56
C PHE A 125 -19.40 -4.79 4.38
N ASP A 126 -18.93 -4.95 3.14
CA ASP A 126 -19.78 -4.96 1.95
C ASP A 126 -20.81 -6.10 2.02
N GLU A 127 -20.34 -7.30 2.37
CA GLU A 127 -21.19 -8.48 2.61
C GLU A 127 -22.20 -8.22 3.74
N LEU A 128 -21.75 -7.66 4.86
CA LEU A 128 -22.63 -7.35 6.00
C LEU A 128 -23.72 -6.34 5.63
N VAL A 129 -23.37 -5.31 4.85
CA VAL A 129 -24.33 -4.31 4.34
C VAL A 129 -25.33 -4.95 3.39
N ALA A 130 -24.89 -5.84 2.50
CA ALA A 130 -25.76 -6.56 1.58
C ALA A 130 -26.77 -7.44 2.34
N THR A 131 -26.30 -8.24 3.30
CA THR A 131 -27.15 -9.10 4.14
C THR A 131 -28.20 -8.31 4.91
N LEU A 132 -27.81 -7.18 5.51
CA LEU A 132 -28.75 -6.33 6.25
C LEU A 132 -29.77 -5.65 5.35
N ARG A 133 -29.39 -5.25 4.14
CA ARG A 133 -30.36 -4.71 3.16
C ARG A 133 -31.38 -5.76 2.75
N ALA A 134 -30.93 -6.99 2.52
CA ALA A 134 -31.83 -8.10 2.18
C ALA A 134 -32.81 -8.40 3.34
N ALA A 135 -32.33 -8.39 4.59
CA ALA A 135 -33.19 -8.56 5.75
C ALA A 135 -34.19 -7.40 5.93
N GLU A 136 -33.76 -6.14 5.76
CA GLU A 136 -34.67 -4.99 5.82
C GLU A 136 -35.74 -5.03 4.73
N LEU A 137 -35.44 -5.60 3.55
CA LEU A 137 -36.42 -5.79 2.48
C LEU A 137 -37.45 -6.86 2.84
N LEU A 138 -37.01 -8.03 3.30
CA LEU A 138 -37.91 -9.11 3.73
C LEU A 138 -38.81 -8.69 4.89
N ASP A 139 -38.28 -7.94 5.87
CA ASP A 139 -39.06 -7.41 6.99
C ASP A 139 -40.08 -6.35 6.53
N ALA A 140 -39.83 -5.65 5.42
CA ALA A 140 -40.77 -4.68 4.86
C ALA A 140 -41.90 -5.39 4.10
N GLU A 141 -41.56 -6.38 3.26
CA GLU A 141 -42.54 -7.22 2.55
C GLU A 141 -43.47 -7.93 3.54
N ALA A 142 -42.91 -8.53 4.61
CA ALA A 142 -43.72 -9.20 5.63
C ALA A 142 -44.67 -8.26 6.39
N LYS A 143 -44.32 -6.97 6.53
CA LYS A 143 -45.21 -5.97 7.13
C LYS A 143 -46.32 -5.56 6.18
N GLU A 144 -46.01 -5.37 4.90
CA GLU A 144 -46.99 -5.05 3.88
C GLU A 144 -48.03 -6.18 3.75
N ASP A 145 -47.58 -7.44 3.74
CA ASP A 145 -48.48 -8.61 3.72
C ASP A 145 -49.40 -8.66 4.95
N ALA A 146 -48.85 -8.39 6.16
CA ALA A 146 -49.63 -8.36 7.38
C ALA A 146 -50.66 -7.21 7.40
N GLU A 147 -50.29 -6.03 6.89
CA GLU A 147 -51.21 -4.88 6.76
C GLU A 147 -52.35 -5.18 5.77
N LEU A 148 -52.06 -5.87 4.67
CA LEU A 148 -53.07 -6.30 3.70
C LEU A 148 -54.03 -7.35 4.27
N GLU A 149 -53.52 -8.31 5.06
CA GLU A 149 -54.33 -9.32 5.75
C GLU A 149 -55.27 -8.66 6.79
N GLU A 150 -54.74 -7.73 7.61
CA GLU A 150 -55.54 -6.98 8.59
C GLU A 150 -56.63 -6.14 7.89
N ALA A 151 -56.31 -5.48 6.77
CA ALA A 151 -57.28 -4.71 5.99
C ALA A 151 -58.38 -5.60 5.37
N ALA A 152 -58.01 -6.79 4.88
CA ALA A 152 -58.96 -7.76 4.33
C ALA A 152 -59.90 -8.31 5.43
N GLU A 153 -59.36 -8.63 6.61
CA GLU A 153 -60.15 -9.08 7.76
C GLU A 153 -61.10 -7.99 8.29
N ALA A 154 -60.65 -6.73 8.32
CA ALA A 154 -61.50 -5.60 8.70
C ALA A 154 -62.65 -5.40 7.70
N GLY A 155 -62.38 -5.48 6.39
CA GLY A 155 -63.41 -5.43 5.34
C GLY A 155 -64.41 -6.58 5.41
N HIS A 156 -63.94 -7.79 5.74
CA HIS A 156 -64.81 -8.95 5.95
C HIS A 156 -65.70 -8.79 7.20
N ARG A 157 -65.19 -8.18 8.28
CA ARG A 157 -66.01 -7.88 9.48
C ARG A 157 -67.11 -6.86 9.18
N VAL A 158 -66.80 -5.77 8.49
CA VAL A 158 -67.78 -4.74 8.11
C VAL A 158 -68.86 -5.30 7.18
N SER A 159 -68.50 -6.14 6.21
CA SER A 159 -69.48 -6.81 5.34
C SER A 159 -70.38 -7.78 6.09
N LYS A 160 -69.93 -8.36 7.20
CA LYS A 160 -70.72 -9.31 7.99
C LYS A 160 -71.72 -8.60 8.91
N GLU A 161 -71.30 -7.51 9.56
CA GLU A 161 -72.16 -6.67 10.40
C GLU A 161 -73.24 -5.94 9.56
N GLY A 162 -72.90 -5.45 8.37
CA GLY A 162 -73.89 -4.80 7.48
C GLY A 162 -74.93 -5.77 6.89
N ASN A 163 -74.59 -7.06 6.77
CA ASN A 163 -75.54 -8.08 6.30
C ASN A 163 -76.42 -8.60 7.44
N GLU A 164 -75.99 -8.58 8.69
CA GLU A 164 -76.83 -8.93 9.84
C GLU A 164 -77.91 -7.85 10.11
N ASP A 165 -77.59 -6.57 9.91
CA ASP A 165 -78.54 -5.44 10.04
C ASP A 165 -79.62 -5.39 8.93
N GLU A 166 -79.37 -5.99 7.76
CA GLU A 166 -80.34 -6.03 6.66
C GLU A 166 -81.39 -7.14 6.84
N TRP A 167 -81.06 -8.21 7.57
CA TRP A 167 -81.98 -9.31 7.85
C TRP A 167 -82.92 -9.00 9.03
N ASP A 168 -82.51 -8.16 9.98
CA ASP A 168 -83.35 -7.71 11.09
C ASP A 168 -84.39 -6.63 10.70
N LYS A 169 -84.31 -6.07 9.48
CA LYS A 169 -85.35 -5.17 8.92
C LYS A 169 -86.35 -5.86 7.99
N ALA A 170 -86.21 -7.16 7.76
CA ALA A 170 -87.06 -7.94 6.86
C ALA A 170 -88.00 -8.94 7.58
N ALA A 171 -88.06 -8.92 8.92
CA ALA A 171 -89.01 -9.68 9.75
C ALA A 171 -90.13 -8.78 10.29
#